data_AF-V7I4C7-F1
#
_entry.id   AF-V7I4C7-F1
#
_cell.length_a   1.000
_cell.length_b   1.000
_cell.length_c   1.000
_cell.angle_alpha   90.00
_cell.angle_beta   90.00
_cell.angle_gamma   90.00
#
_symmetry.space_group_name_H-M   'P 1'
#
loop_
_entity.id
_entity.type
_entity.pdbx_description
1 polymer ?
#
loop_
_entity_poly.entity_id
_entity_poly.type
_entity_poly.pdbx_seq_one_letter_code
_entity_poly.pdbx_strand_id
1 'polypeptide(L)'
;MDKTWENDRCSPLQLKKIRNLAEKHGEYELTSKVEELTKGMAHAVIDDFLTGNLQRLLKAGVIREKGTEAIEKVPSMSESAPVHKFRYKVTEGGHLWNYTDFRLEARGTLVDFATDDRLILFQVIEVDHEIDEELIRKYGLKAELVNPK
;
A
#
# COMPACT_ATOMS: atom_id res chain seq x y z
N MET A 1 -32.92 -15.40 -3.79
CA MET A 1 -32.90 -14.55 -5.01
C MET A 1 -31.50 -14.65 -5.58
N ASP A 2 -31.31 -15.54 -6.55
CA ASP A 2 -30.04 -15.77 -7.22
C ASP A 2 -29.59 -14.51 -7.95
N LYS A 3 -28.54 -13.87 -7.44
CA LYS A 3 -27.91 -12.71 -8.08
C LYS A 3 -26.91 -13.15 -9.15
N THR A 4 -27.30 -14.08 -10.02
CA THR A 4 -26.45 -14.60 -11.11
C THR A 4 -26.06 -13.52 -12.13
N TRP A 5 -26.82 -12.42 -12.22
CA TRP A 5 -26.52 -11.28 -13.08
C TRP A 5 -25.26 -10.50 -12.67
N GLU A 6 -24.78 -10.62 -11.43
CA GLU A 6 -23.59 -9.91 -10.95
C GLU A 6 -22.30 -10.44 -11.56
N ASN A 7 -22.31 -11.68 -12.06
CA ASN A 7 -21.17 -12.35 -12.71
C ASN A 7 -21.16 -12.21 -14.23
N ASP A 8 -22.22 -11.67 -14.83
CA ASP A 8 -22.23 -11.37 -16.26
C ASP A 8 -21.19 -10.31 -16.60
N ARG A 9 -20.67 -10.36 -17.83
CA ARG A 9 -19.81 -9.30 -18.37
C ARG A 9 -20.52 -7.95 -18.35
N CYS A 10 -19.76 -6.90 -18.02
CA CYS A 10 -20.21 -5.51 -18.01
C CYS A 10 -20.89 -5.12 -19.33
N SER A 11 -22.05 -4.47 -19.23
CA SER A 11 -22.79 -3.99 -20.41
C SER A 11 -22.09 -2.80 -21.06
N PRO A 12 -22.15 -2.63 -22.40
CA PRO A 12 -21.52 -1.51 -23.09
C PRO A 12 -22.04 -0.13 -22.64
N LEU A 13 -23.29 -0.05 -22.18
CA LEU A 13 -23.85 1.16 -21.55
C LEU A 13 -23.18 1.52 -20.22
N GLN A 14 -22.81 0.53 -19.41
CA GLN A 14 -22.12 0.74 -18.13
C GLN A 14 -20.69 1.21 -18.38
N LEU A 15 -19.97 0.59 -19.31
CA LEU A 15 -18.64 1.05 -19.75
C LEU A 15 -18.67 2.50 -20.24
N LYS A 16 -19.67 2.86 -21.06
CA LYS A 16 -19.84 4.24 -21.54
C LYS A 16 -20.07 5.22 -20.39
N LYS A 17 -20.86 4.83 -19.38
CA LYS A 17 -21.11 5.66 -18.20
C LYS A 17 -19.86 5.84 -17.34
N ILE A 18 -19.09 4.78 -17.13
CA ILE A 18 -17.80 4.82 -16.42
C ILE A 18 -16.80 5.72 -17.17
N ARG A 19 -16.73 5.63 -18.50
CA ARG A 19 -15.92 6.53 -19.35
C ARG A 19 -16.29 7.99 -19.16
N ASN A 20 -17.57 8.33 -19.28
CA ASN A 20 -18.03 9.70 -19.06
C ASN A 20 -17.72 10.21 -17.64
N LEU A 21 -17.82 9.35 -16.62
CA LEU A 21 -17.50 9.71 -15.23
C LEU A 21 -16.01 9.96 -15.06
N ALA A 22 -15.16 9.09 -15.60
CA ALA A 22 -13.71 9.29 -15.60
C ALA A 22 -13.30 10.57 -16.35
N GLU A 23 -13.91 10.86 -17.50
CA GLU A 23 -13.66 12.12 -18.23
C GLU A 23 -14.08 13.36 -17.44
N LYS A 24 -15.18 13.26 -16.68
CA LYS A 24 -15.61 14.34 -15.77
C LYS A 24 -14.62 14.54 -14.63
N HIS A 25 -14.03 13.47 -14.13
CA HIS A 25 -12.91 13.48 -13.19
C HIS A 25 -11.59 13.55 -13.96
N GLY A 26 -11.35 14.66 -14.67
CA GLY A 26 -10.24 14.82 -15.62
C GLY A 26 -8.81 14.59 -15.08
N GLU A 27 -8.68 14.39 -13.78
CA GLU A 27 -7.48 13.95 -13.05
C GLU A 27 -7.26 12.43 -13.11
N TYR A 28 -8.21 11.64 -13.63
CA TYR A 28 -8.14 10.18 -13.68
C TYR A 28 -8.44 9.64 -15.06
N GLU A 29 -7.78 8.56 -15.43
CA GLU A 29 -8.00 7.79 -16.64
C GLU A 29 -8.31 6.33 -16.32
N LEU A 30 -9.11 5.70 -17.17
CA LEU A 30 -9.55 4.33 -16.99
C LEU A 30 -8.46 3.36 -17.41
N THR A 31 -8.27 2.30 -16.63
CA THR A 31 -7.35 1.23 -16.98
C THR A 31 -8.00 0.24 -17.95
N SER A 32 -7.20 -0.49 -18.73
CA SER A 32 -7.70 -1.54 -19.62
C SER A 32 -8.45 -2.66 -18.88
N LYS A 33 -8.26 -2.78 -17.56
CA LYS A 33 -9.00 -3.72 -16.69
C LYS A 33 -10.48 -3.40 -16.56
N VAL A 34 -10.91 -2.18 -16.90
CA VAL A 34 -12.31 -1.76 -16.86
C VAL A 34 -13.17 -2.58 -17.83
N GLU A 35 -12.59 -3.07 -18.92
CA GLU A 35 -13.28 -3.89 -19.92
C GLU A 35 -13.50 -5.34 -19.45
N GLU A 36 -12.79 -5.78 -18.41
CA GLU A 36 -12.90 -7.11 -17.80
C GLU A 36 -13.87 -7.14 -16.61
N LEU A 37 -14.47 -6.01 -16.24
CA LEU A 37 -15.39 -5.91 -15.10
C LEU A 37 -16.67 -6.72 -15.34
N THR A 38 -17.22 -7.28 -14.27
CA THR A 38 -18.59 -7.83 -14.28
C THR A 38 -19.63 -6.72 -14.09
N LYS A 39 -20.91 -7.00 -14.36
CA LYS A 39 -22.01 -6.03 -14.14
C LYS A 39 -22.09 -5.56 -12.69
N GLY A 40 -21.86 -6.46 -11.73
CA GLY A 40 -21.84 -6.14 -10.30
C GLY A 40 -20.68 -5.19 -9.96
N MET A 41 -19.49 -5.48 -10.48
CA MET A 41 -18.32 -4.62 -10.30
C MET A 41 -18.51 -3.26 -10.97
N ALA A 42 -19.04 -3.23 -12.19
CA ALA A 42 -19.32 -1.98 -12.90
C ALA A 42 -20.34 -1.11 -12.15
N HIS A 43 -21.34 -1.73 -11.51
CA HIS A 43 -22.30 -1.01 -10.69
C HIS A 43 -21.64 -0.40 -9.45
N ALA A 44 -20.79 -1.17 -8.75
CA ALA A 44 -19.99 -0.67 -7.64
C ALA A 44 -19.06 0.47 -8.06
N VAL A 45 -18.42 0.34 -9.22
CA VAL A 45 -17.52 1.38 -9.76
C VAL A 45 -18.28 2.67 -10.04
N ILE A 46 -19.45 2.60 -10.67
CA ILE A 46 -20.30 3.77 -10.92
C ILE A 46 -20.73 4.42 -9.61
N ASP A 47 -21.09 3.62 -8.60
CA ASP A 47 -21.48 4.12 -7.28
C ASP A 47 -20.31 4.81 -6.56
N ASP A 48 -19.12 4.22 -6.59
CA ASP A 48 -17.89 4.80 -6.04
C ASP A 48 -17.54 6.13 -6.73
N PHE A 49 -17.73 6.24 -8.05
CA PHE A 49 -17.57 7.51 -8.77
C PHE A 49 -18.59 8.56 -8.34
N LEU A 50 -19.86 8.19 -8.16
CA LEU A 50 -20.92 9.11 -7.76
C LEU A 50 -20.80 9.57 -6.29
N THR A 51 -20.28 8.69 -5.42
CA THR A 51 -20.06 8.96 -4.00
C THR A 51 -18.71 9.63 -3.71
N GLY A 52 -17.83 9.75 -4.71
CA GLY A 52 -16.50 10.37 -4.56
C GLY A 52 -15.46 9.44 -3.91
N ASN A 53 -15.72 8.14 -3.81
CA ASN A 53 -14.81 7.14 -3.23
C ASN A 53 -13.73 6.68 -4.22
N LEU A 54 -13.02 7.64 -4.83
CA LEU A 54 -12.02 7.38 -5.87
C LEU A 54 -10.81 6.56 -5.36
N GLN A 55 -10.50 6.65 -4.06
CA GLN A 55 -9.48 5.83 -3.40
C GLN A 55 -9.74 4.33 -3.53
N ARG A 56 -11.01 3.91 -3.52
CA ARG A 56 -11.38 2.49 -3.67
C ARG A 56 -11.16 2.02 -5.11
N LEU A 57 -11.48 2.89 -6.07
CA LEU A 57 -11.27 2.64 -7.50
C LEU A 57 -9.78 2.57 -7.86
N LEU A 58 -8.94 3.40 -7.24
CA LEU A 58 -7.48 3.35 -7.35
C LEU A 58 -6.93 2.04 -6.78
N LYS A 59 -7.35 1.64 -5.58
CA LYS A 59 -6.94 0.37 -4.95
C LYS A 59 -7.38 -0.86 -5.76
N ALA A 60 -8.57 -0.81 -6.34
CA ALA A 60 -9.07 -1.85 -7.24
C ALA A 60 -8.38 -1.85 -8.62
N GLY A 61 -7.59 -0.81 -8.94
CA GLY A 61 -6.90 -0.68 -10.22
C GLY A 61 -7.82 -0.40 -11.40
N VAL A 62 -9.01 0.17 -11.14
CA VAL A 62 -10.03 0.50 -12.14
C VAL A 62 -9.71 1.85 -12.82
N ILE A 63 -9.15 2.78 -12.04
CA ILE A 63 -8.71 4.10 -12.51
C ILE A 63 -7.24 4.30 -12.14
N ARG A 64 -6.55 5.18 -12.87
CA ARG A 64 -5.21 5.71 -12.56
C ARG A 64 -5.22 7.23 -12.76
N GLU A 65 -4.32 7.96 -12.12
CA GLU A 65 -4.26 9.42 -12.25
C GLU A 65 -3.66 9.83 -13.62
N LYS A 66 -4.29 10.80 -14.29
CA LYS A 66 -3.94 11.31 -15.60
C LYS A 66 -2.88 12.41 -15.43
N GLY A 67 -1.70 12.23 -16.02
CA GLY A 67 -0.57 13.16 -15.86
C GLY A 67 0.45 12.73 -14.80
N THR A 68 0.25 11.59 -14.14
CA THR A 68 1.38 10.81 -13.69
C THR A 68 1.99 10.16 -14.93
N GLU A 69 2.95 10.86 -15.56
CA GLU A 69 4.06 10.13 -16.19
C GLU A 69 4.43 9.03 -15.21
N ALA A 70 4.52 7.81 -15.72
CA ALA A 70 4.86 6.65 -14.95
C ALA A 70 6.07 6.95 -14.06
N ILE A 71 5.84 7.20 -12.78
CA ILE A 71 6.79 6.73 -11.77
C ILE A 71 6.54 5.23 -11.81
N GLU A 72 7.22 4.57 -12.75
CA GLU A 72 7.22 3.13 -12.87
C GLU A 72 7.34 2.55 -11.47
N LYS A 73 6.38 1.72 -11.10
CA LYS A 73 6.59 0.73 -10.05
C LYS A 73 7.63 -0.26 -10.56
N VAL A 74 8.89 0.16 -10.56
CA VAL A 74 10.10 -0.63 -10.35
C VAL A 74 11.28 0.32 -10.50
N PRO A 75 12.15 0.42 -9.49
CA PRO A 75 13.57 0.34 -9.75
C PRO A 75 13.94 -1.13 -9.58
N SER A 76 13.79 -1.92 -10.63
CA SER A 76 14.62 -3.11 -10.78
C SER A 76 16.01 -2.60 -11.18
N MET A 77 16.90 -2.64 -10.20
CA MET A 77 18.37 -2.64 -10.34
C MET A 77 19.00 -1.47 -11.12
N SER A 78 19.43 -0.46 -10.37
CA SER A 78 20.83 -0.02 -10.52
C SER A 78 21.65 -0.79 -9.49
N GLU A 79 22.26 -1.89 -9.91
CA GLU A 79 23.51 -2.32 -9.30
C GLU A 79 24.52 -1.20 -9.53
N SER A 80 24.77 -0.38 -8.50
CA SER A 80 26.05 0.34 -8.30
C SER A 80 26.07 1.07 -6.96
N ALA A 81 25.85 0.32 -5.88
CA ALA A 81 26.55 0.50 -4.60
C ALA A 81 26.02 -0.58 -3.65
N PRO A 82 26.85 -1.19 -2.79
CA PRO A 82 26.33 -2.00 -1.71
C PRO A 82 25.46 -1.10 -0.83
N VAL A 83 24.13 -1.20 -1.01
CA VAL A 83 23.15 -0.55 -0.14
C VAL A 83 23.45 -1.13 1.25
N HIS A 84 24.04 -0.31 2.12
CA HIS A 84 24.29 -0.71 3.49
C HIS A 84 22.91 -0.87 4.12
N LYS A 85 22.41 -2.10 4.13
CA LYS A 85 21.19 -2.46 4.80
C LYS A 85 21.51 -2.51 6.28
N PHE A 86 20.95 -1.56 7.01
CA PHE A 86 21.08 -1.53 8.46
C PHE A 86 19.98 -2.40 9.04
N ARG A 87 20.38 -3.35 9.90
CA ARG A 87 19.41 -4.13 10.67
C ARG A 87 19.39 -3.58 12.08
N TYR A 88 18.21 -3.29 12.59
CA TYR A 88 18.03 -2.83 13.94
C TYR A 88 17.20 -3.83 14.72
N LYS A 89 17.72 -4.25 15.86
CA LYS A 89 16.95 -4.97 16.88
C LYS A 89 16.28 -3.94 17.76
N VAL A 90 14.96 -3.89 17.66
CA VAL A 90 14.09 -2.96 18.36
C VAL A 90 13.49 -3.64 19.58
N THR A 91 13.61 -3.03 20.75
CA THR A 91 13.18 -3.54 22.04
C THR A 91 12.48 -2.45 22.87
N GLU A 92 11.94 -2.84 24.05
CA GLU A 92 11.38 -1.93 25.08
C GLU A 92 10.14 -1.12 24.69
N GLY A 93 9.50 -1.41 23.57
CA GLY A 93 8.20 -0.82 23.26
C GLY A 93 7.13 -1.24 24.25
N GLY A 94 6.61 -0.26 24.98
CA GLY A 94 5.53 -0.47 25.95
C GLY A 94 4.21 -0.94 25.33
N HIS A 95 3.96 -0.63 24.06
CA HIS A 95 2.75 -1.03 23.33
C HIS A 95 3.07 -1.61 21.95
N LEU A 96 2.31 -2.63 21.54
CA LEU A 96 2.39 -3.28 20.22
C LEU A 96 2.30 -2.29 19.05
N TRP A 97 1.49 -1.23 19.21
CA TRP A 97 1.28 -0.19 18.22
C TRP A 97 2.56 0.62 17.96
N ASN A 98 3.36 0.89 18.99
CA ASN A 98 4.60 1.66 18.88
C ASN A 98 5.59 1.00 17.93
N TYR A 99 5.70 -0.34 17.94
CA TYR A 99 6.56 -1.06 17.01
C TYR A 99 6.08 -0.97 15.56
N THR A 100 4.75 -1.01 15.36
CA THR A 100 4.14 -0.94 14.02
C THR A 100 4.30 0.46 13.42
N ASP A 101 4.01 1.49 14.22
CA ASP A 101 4.13 2.89 13.80
C ASP A 101 5.60 3.26 13.54
N PHE A 102 6.51 2.83 14.43
CA PHE A 102 7.95 3.00 14.25
C PHE A 102 8.44 2.35 12.95
N ARG A 103 8.03 1.10 12.67
CA ARG A 103 8.41 0.40 11.43
C ARG A 103 7.91 1.13 10.19
N LEU A 104 6.68 1.65 10.22
CA LEU A 104 6.12 2.40 9.09
C LEU A 104 6.87 3.71 8.85
N GLU A 105 7.17 4.46 9.93
CA GLU A 105 7.88 5.74 9.85
C GLU A 105 9.35 5.56 9.45
N ALA A 106 10.02 4.53 9.97
CA ALA A 106 11.37 4.12 9.59
C ALA A 106 11.45 3.44 8.20
N ARG A 107 10.31 3.25 7.51
CA ARG A 107 10.22 2.47 6.26
C ARG A 107 10.90 1.09 6.35
N GLY A 108 10.84 0.48 7.54
CA GLY A 108 11.52 -0.76 7.85
C GLY A 108 10.76 -1.99 7.37
N THR A 109 11.50 -2.98 6.92
CA THR A 109 10.98 -4.32 6.66
C THR A 109 11.17 -5.18 7.91
N LEU A 110 10.11 -5.81 8.41
CA LEU A 110 10.24 -6.76 9.53
C LEU A 110 10.97 -8.01 9.05
N VAL A 111 12.12 -8.30 9.65
CA VAL A 111 12.95 -9.47 9.35
C VAL A 111 12.65 -10.60 10.33
N ASP A 112 12.58 -10.28 11.61
CA ASP A 112 12.40 -11.26 12.67
C ASP A 112 11.66 -10.62 13.85
N PHE A 113 10.99 -11.41 14.66
CA PHE A 113 10.38 -10.92 15.88
C PHE A 113 10.18 -12.04 16.89
N ALA A 114 10.18 -11.68 18.17
CA ALA A 114 9.79 -12.59 19.24
C ALA A 114 8.77 -11.94 20.16
N THR A 115 7.83 -12.76 20.61
CA THR A 115 6.76 -12.37 21.53
C THR A 115 6.68 -13.36 22.68
N ASP A 116 6.35 -12.86 23.87
CA ASP A 116 6.00 -13.66 25.04
C ASP A 116 4.57 -13.27 25.46
N ASP A 117 3.63 -14.19 25.28
CA ASP A 117 2.18 -13.95 25.43
C ASP A 117 1.69 -12.70 24.66
N ARG A 118 1.41 -11.59 25.36
CA ARG A 118 0.93 -10.31 24.80
C ARG A 118 2.01 -9.23 24.67
N LEU A 119 3.26 -9.57 24.95
CA LEU A 119 4.39 -8.64 24.93
C LEU A 119 5.34 -8.95 23.78
N ILE A 120 5.74 -7.93 23.04
CA ILE A 120 6.85 -8.04 22.09
C ILE A 120 8.15 -8.02 22.89
N LEU A 121 8.94 -9.09 22.77
CA LEU A 121 10.30 -9.15 23.32
C LEU A 121 11.26 -8.35 22.44
N PHE A 122 11.19 -8.54 21.13
CA PHE A 122 11.94 -7.74 20.16
C PHE A 122 11.34 -7.82 18.74
N GLN A 123 11.69 -6.84 17.91
CA GLN A 123 11.54 -6.89 16.45
C GLN A 123 12.86 -6.55 15.79
N VAL A 124 13.30 -7.34 14.83
CA VAL A 124 14.41 -7.01 13.95
C VAL A 124 13.83 -6.40 12.68
N ILE A 125 14.19 -5.16 12.40
CA ILE A 125 13.80 -4.47 11.18
C ILE A 125 15.02 -4.19 10.32
N GLU A 126 14.85 -4.27 9.00
CA GLU A 126 15.86 -3.91 8.00
C GLU A 126 15.42 -2.62 7.33
N VAL A 127 16.33 -1.65 7.27
CA VAL A 127 16.10 -0.32 6.71
C VAL A 127 17.25 0.04 5.76
N ASP A 128 16.92 0.81 4.72
CA ASP A 128 17.89 1.27 3.74
C ASP A 128 18.66 2.53 4.18
N HIS A 129 18.38 3.06 5.37
CA HIS A 129 18.99 4.25 5.95
C HIS A 129 19.22 4.08 7.46
N GLU A 130 20.17 4.84 8.01
CA GLU A 130 20.38 4.90 9.46
C GLU A 130 19.14 5.51 10.14
N ILE A 131 18.68 4.89 11.22
CA ILE A 131 17.51 5.37 11.96
C ILE A 131 17.93 6.49 12.90
N ASP A 132 17.27 7.65 12.78
CA ASP A 132 17.43 8.76 13.71
C ASP A 132 17.11 8.37 15.17
N GLU A 133 18.00 8.73 16.09
CA GLU A 133 17.78 8.53 17.53
C GLU A 133 16.50 9.23 18.04
N GLU A 134 16.12 10.34 17.41
CA GLU A 134 14.88 11.06 17.72
C GLU A 134 13.64 10.23 17.40
N LEU A 135 13.69 9.46 16.30
CA LEU A 135 12.62 8.55 15.89
C LEU A 135 12.45 7.43 16.92
N ILE A 136 13.57 6.85 17.35
CA ILE A 136 13.60 5.77 18.34
C ILE A 136 13.00 6.25 19.68
N ARG A 137 13.40 7.44 20.13
CA ARG A 137 12.91 8.06 21.37
C ARG A 137 11.43 8.45 21.30
N LYS A 138 10.93 8.92 20.16
CA LYS A 138 9.52 9.29 19.95
C LYS A 138 8.56 8.15 20.29
N TYR A 139 8.95 6.91 19.98
CA TYR A 139 8.13 5.72 20.23
C TYR A 139 8.45 4.99 21.54
N GLY A 140 9.39 5.53 22.34
CA GLY A 140 9.86 4.91 23.57
C GLY A 140 10.52 3.55 23.33
N LEU A 141 11.18 3.39 22.18
CA LEU A 141 11.84 2.15 21.79
C LEU A 141 13.35 2.27 22.06
N LYS A 142 14.04 1.13 22.09
CA LYS A 142 15.48 1.08 21.86
C LYS A 142 15.74 0.34 20.56
N ALA A 143 16.67 0.82 19.75
CA ALA A 143 17.09 0.16 18.52
C ALA A 143 18.60 -0.04 18.56
N GLU A 144 19.04 -1.29 18.43
CA GLU A 144 20.46 -1.67 18.41
C GLU A 144 20.84 -2.14 17.01
N LEU A 145 21.89 -1.56 16.43
CA LEU A 145 22.37 -2.00 15.11
C LEU A 145 22.93 -3.43 15.22
N VAL A 146 22.38 -4.34 14.43
CA VAL A 146 22.79 -5.73 14.31
C VAL A 146 23.55 -5.87 13.00
N ASN A 147 24.88 -5.98 13.05
CA ASN A 147 25.64 -6.21 11.82
C ASN A 147 25.24 -7.56 11.20
N PRO A 148 25.02 -7.63 9.88
CA PRO A 148 24.93 -8.91 9.20
C PRO A 148 26.29 -9.61 9.36
N LYS A 149 26.25 -10.80 9.97
CA LYS A 149 27.41 -11.67 10.15
C LYS A 149 27.76 -12.38 8.84
#